data_AF-A0A7Y7H6H1-F1
#
_entry.id   AF-A0A7Y7H6H1-F1
#
_cell.length_a   1.000
_cell.length_b   1.000
_cell.length_c   1.000
_cell.angle_alpha   90.00
_cell.angle_beta   90.00
_cell.angle_gamma   90.00
#
_symmetry.space_group_name_H-M   'P 1'
#
loop_
_entity.id
_entity.type
_entity.pdbx_description
1 polymer ?
#
loop_
_entity_poly.entity_id
_entity_poly.type
_entity_poly.pdbx_seq_one_letter_code
_entity_poly.pdbx_strand_id
1 'polypeptide(L)'
;MKIPEHIANANGKTLFSFELIPPLKGQSIQGIYNAIDPLMEFKPPFIDVTTLREDFIYKQHPSGLLEKLSYRKRPGTIAICAAIMNRYKVDTVPHLLCGGFTKDETENALIELEFLGIENVLVLRGDARLGDSSFVPTPNGHCYATDLLQQVVNLNNGIYLHEDHGNTAKTNFCIGVAGYPEKHFEAPNLKTDFKYLKQKVEMGAQFIVTQMFFDIGKYKEFVNGCRANGINVPIIPGLKPITSSKQLVTLSKTFHIDIPEDLSDAIHACATEKDVKEVGIEWMINQCKELIAFGAPVLHFYTMSNAGPTKRIAEAIF
;
A
#
# COMPACT_ATOMS: atom_id res chain seq x y z
N MET A 1 4.22 1.12 -17.62
CA MET A 1 4.51 2.57 -17.55
C MET A 1 4.73 2.95 -16.10
N LYS A 2 5.63 3.90 -15.82
CA LYS A 2 5.95 4.29 -14.44
C LYS A 2 4.87 5.21 -13.86
N ILE A 3 4.63 5.15 -12.54
CA ILE A 3 3.57 5.95 -11.88
C ILE A 3 3.69 7.47 -12.16
N PRO A 4 4.87 8.13 -12.04
CA PRO A 4 4.98 9.55 -12.39
C PRO A 4 4.63 9.87 -13.86
N GLU A 5 4.85 8.94 -14.78
CA GLU A 5 4.52 9.09 -16.20
C GLU A 5 3.00 9.02 -16.40
N HIS A 6 2.31 8.10 -15.73
CA HIS A 6 0.83 8.07 -15.69
C HIS A 6 0.26 9.40 -15.22
N ILE A 7 0.81 9.93 -14.11
CA ILE A 7 0.37 11.21 -13.52
C ILE A 7 0.63 12.37 -14.50
N ALA A 8 1.80 12.41 -15.14
CA ALA A 8 2.12 13.44 -16.12
C ALA A 8 1.17 13.38 -17.34
N ASN A 9 0.92 12.18 -17.87
CA ASN A 9 0.03 11.94 -19.02
C ASN A 9 -1.43 12.29 -18.73
N ALA A 10 -1.84 12.34 -17.47
CA ALA A 10 -3.18 12.74 -17.07
C ALA A 10 -3.45 14.26 -17.25
N ASN A 11 -2.42 15.07 -17.55
CA ASN A 11 -2.54 16.50 -17.86
C ASN A 11 -3.36 17.29 -16.82
N GLY A 12 -3.09 17.03 -15.53
CA GLY A 12 -3.78 17.68 -14.41
C GLY A 12 -5.11 17.05 -14.02
N LYS A 13 -5.61 16.03 -14.75
CA LYS A 13 -6.76 15.24 -14.31
C LYS A 13 -6.33 14.28 -13.20
N THR A 14 -7.03 14.28 -12.07
CA THR A 14 -6.83 13.27 -11.02
C THR A 14 -7.18 11.87 -11.54
N LEU A 15 -6.30 10.91 -11.30
CA LEU A 15 -6.49 9.51 -11.69
C LEU A 15 -7.19 8.68 -10.61
N PHE A 16 -7.81 7.57 -11.02
CA PHE A 16 -8.36 6.56 -10.12
C PHE A 16 -7.39 5.38 -10.01
N SER A 17 -7.09 4.91 -8.80
CA SER A 17 -6.35 3.66 -8.58
C SER A 17 -6.86 2.96 -7.33
N PHE A 18 -6.51 1.69 -7.17
CA PHE A 18 -6.90 0.94 -5.99
C PHE A 18 -5.94 -0.20 -5.71
N GLU A 19 -6.07 -0.73 -4.49
CA GLU A 19 -5.26 -1.84 -4.00
C GLU A 19 -6.12 -3.07 -3.71
N LEU A 20 -5.52 -4.23 -3.90
CA LEU A 20 -6.10 -5.54 -3.65
C LEU A 20 -5.30 -6.35 -2.63
N ILE A 21 -6.03 -7.22 -1.94
CA ILE A 21 -5.43 -8.19 -1.04
C ILE A 21 -5.45 -9.56 -1.69
N PRO A 22 -4.29 -10.23 -1.86
CA PRO A 22 -4.21 -11.60 -2.33
C PRO A 22 -5.20 -12.51 -1.60
N PRO A 23 -5.84 -13.48 -2.26
CA PRO A 23 -6.84 -14.34 -1.62
C PRO A 23 -6.21 -15.18 -0.50
N LEU A 24 -7.03 -15.68 0.43
CA LEU A 24 -6.53 -16.62 1.44
C LEU A 24 -6.12 -17.94 0.78
N LYS A 25 -5.17 -18.66 1.37
CA LYS A 25 -4.90 -20.05 0.98
C LYS A 25 -6.19 -20.86 1.01
N GLY A 26 -6.45 -21.60 -0.08
CA GLY A 26 -7.70 -22.37 -0.28
C GLY A 26 -8.82 -21.60 -0.99
N GLN A 27 -8.67 -20.29 -1.24
CA GLN A 27 -9.60 -19.51 -2.05
C GLN A 27 -9.14 -19.40 -3.51
N SER A 28 -10.10 -19.19 -4.41
CA SER A 28 -9.85 -19.03 -5.84
C SER A 28 -9.44 -17.59 -6.21
N ILE A 29 -8.65 -17.46 -7.26
CA ILE A 29 -8.34 -16.18 -7.92
C ILE A 29 -9.60 -15.45 -8.42
N GLN A 30 -10.73 -16.15 -8.58
CA GLN A 30 -12.00 -15.52 -8.96
C GLN A 30 -12.43 -14.42 -7.98
N GLY A 31 -12.07 -14.53 -6.70
CA GLY A 31 -12.32 -13.46 -5.72
C GLY A 31 -11.60 -12.14 -6.07
N ILE A 32 -10.41 -12.23 -6.66
CA ILE A 32 -9.66 -11.06 -7.16
C ILE A 32 -10.39 -10.46 -8.37
N TYR A 33 -10.79 -11.29 -9.34
CA TYR A 33 -11.51 -10.80 -10.52
C TYR A 33 -12.84 -10.15 -10.15
N ASN A 34 -13.60 -10.73 -9.22
CA ASN A 34 -14.84 -10.14 -8.73
C ASN A 34 -14.63 -8.78 -8.04
N ALA A 35 -13.44 -8.54 -7.47
CA ALA A 35 -13.08 -7.25 -6.87
C ALA A 35 -12.60 -6.24 -7.91
N ILE A 36 -11.97 -6.69 -9.00
CA ILE A 36 -11.46 -5.82 -10.07
C ILE A 36 -12.55 -5.44 -11.07
N ASP A 37 -13.30 -6.42 -11.57
CA ASP A 37 -14.23 -6.27 -12.70
C ASP A 37 -15.16 -5.05 -12.54
N PRO A 38 -15.79 -4.79 -11.36
CA PRO A 38 -16.67 -3.64 -11.18
C PRO A 38 -15.96 -2.28 -11.16
N LEU A 39 -14.63 -2.25 -10.98
CA LEU A 39 -13.83 -1.02 -10.91
C LEU A 39 -13.12 -0.71 -12.23
N MET A 40 -13.14 -1.63 -13.19
CA MET A 40 -12.47 -1.44 -14.49
C MET A 40 -13.13 -0.39 -15.38
N GLU A 41 -14.40 -0.06 -15.16
CA GLU A 41 -15.10 1.00 -15.91
C GLU A 41 -14.47 2.39 -15.69
N PHE A 42 -13.81 2.61 -14.54
CA PHE A 42 -13.09 3.84 -14.21
C PHE A 42 -11.67 3.89 -14.77
N LYS A 43 -11.27 2.88 -15.57
CA LYS A 43 -10.01 2.80 -16.30
C LYS A 43 -8.78 3.10 -15.41
N PRO A 44 -8.59 2.35 -14.30
CA PRO A 44 -7.41 2.54 -13.45
C PRO A 44 -6.13 2.34 -14.29
N PRO A 45 -5.17 3.29 -14.27
CA PRO A 45 -3.92 3.12 -14.98
C PRO A 45 -3.01 2.09 -14.31
N PHE A 46 -3.19 1.87 -13.00
CA PHE A 46 -2.47 0.87 -12.24
C PHE A 46 -3.29 0.33 -11.06
N ILE A 47 -2.93 -0.86 -10.60
CA ILE A 47 -3.51 -1.55 -9.44
C ILE A 47 -2.40 -2.04 -8.52
N ASP A 48 -2.51 -1.71 -7.24
CA ASP A 48 -1.58 -2.20 -6.22
C ASP A 48 -1.98 -3.60 -5.75
N VAL A 49 -0.98 -4.44 -5.50
CA VAL A 49 -1.18 -5.79 -4.95
C VAL A 49 -0.37 -5.92 -3.68
N THR A 50 -1.09 -6.01 -2.55
CA THR A 50 -0.45 -6.14 -1.23
C THR A 50 0.33 -7.42 -1.08
N THR A 51 1.28 -7.38 -0.16
CA THR A 51 2.03 -8.55 0.31
C THR A 51 1.79 -8.72 1.79
N LEU A 52 1.75 -9.97 2.25
CA LEU A 52 1.65 -10.31 3.66
C LEU A 52 2.81 -11.22 4.05
N ARG A 53 3.54 -10.81 5.09
CA ARG A 53 4.60 -11.63 5.70
C ARG A 53 4.05 -12.93 6.30
N GLU A 54 4.90 -13.92 6.52
CA GLU A 54 4.53 -15.08 7.33
C GLU A 54 4.24 -14.69 8.78
N ASP A 55 3.36 -15.46 9.39
CA ASP A 55 3.09 -15.42 10.83
C ASP A 55 3.46 -16.77 11.47
N PHE A 56 3.42 -16.84 12.79
CA PHE A 56 3.61 -18.08 13.52
C PHE A 56 2.29 -18.61 14.08
N ILE A 57 2.02 -19.88 13.81
CA ILE A 57 0.94 -20.62 14.48
C ILE A 57 1.54 -21.64 15.43
N TYR A 58 0.88 -21.85 16.57
CA TYR A 58 1.27 -22.85 17.55
C TYR A 58 0.29 -24.01 17.47
N LYS A 59 0.77 -25.19 17.05
CA LYS A 59 -0.03 -26.41 17.05
C LYS A 59 0.24 -27.21 18.31
N GLN A 60 -0.82 -27.49 19.05
CA GLN A 60 -0.74 -28.37 20.20
C GLN A 60 -0.82 -29.83 19.76
N HIS A 61 0.22 -30.59 20.06
CA HIS A 61 0.25 -32.03 19.85
C HIS A 61 -0.52 -32.76 20.96
N PRO A 62 -0.96 -34.02 20.75
CA PRO A 62 -1.63 -34.81 21.79
C PRO A 62 -0.83 -34.95 23.09
N SER A 63 0.51 -34.84 23.02
CA SER A 63 1.41 -34.83 24.18
C SER A 63 1.40 -33.53 24.99
N GLY A 64 0.69 -32.50 24.53
CA GLY A 64 0.70 -31.14 25.08
C GLY A 64 1.80 -30.24 24.54
N LEU A 65 2.76 -30.76 23.74
CA LEU A 65 3.83 -29.98 23.12
C LEU A 65 3.24 -28.94 22.14
N LEU A 66 3.69 -27.69 22.26
CA LEU A 66 3.39 -26.63 21.31
C LEU A 66 4.48 -26.53 20.24
N GLU A 67 4.14 -26.91 19.01
CA GLU A 67 5.01 -26.76 17.85
C GLU A 67 4.78 -25.40 17.20
N LYS A 68 5.84 -24.60 17.08
CA LYS A 68 5.83 -23.31 16.40
C LYS A 68 6.04 -23.53 14.90
N LEU A 69 5.05 -23.17 14.09
CA LEU A 69 5.08 -23.32 12.63
C LEU A 69 5.00 -21.95 11.95
N SER A 70 5.90 -21.73 10.99
CA SER A 70 5.80 -20.60 10.06
C SER A 70 4.67 -20.83 9.05
N TYR A 71 3.79 -19.85 8.90
CA TYR A 71 2.63 -19.94 8.02
C TYR A 71 2.36 -18.61 7.31
N ARG A 72 2.51 -18.61 5.97
CA ARG A 72 2.04 -17.51 5.13
C ARG A 72 0.57 -17.73 4.77
N LYS A 73 -0.30 -16.83 5.22
CA LYS A 73 -1.77 -16.95 5.07
C LYS A 73 -2.26 -16.76 3.64
N ARG A 74 -1.53 -16.00 2.84
CA ARG A 74 -1.86 -15.63 1.46
C ARG A 74 -0.72 -16.06 0.51
N PRO A 75 -1.02 -16.49 -0.73
CA PRO A 75 0.00 -16.85 -1.70
C PRO A 75 0.79 -15.61 -2.17
N GLY A 76 1.86 -15.84 -2.94
CA GLY A 76 2.75 -14.79 -3.42
C GLY A 76 2.10 -13.80 -4.38
N THR A 77 2.55 -12.55 -4.29
CA THR A 77 2.03 -11.37 -5.01
C THR A 77 2.33 -11.40 -6.50
N ILE A 78 3.49 -11.96 -6.90
CA ILE A 78 4.00 -11.96 -8.29
C ILE A 78 3.03 -12.61 -9.27
N ALA A 79 2.51 -13.80 -8.95
CA ALA A 79 1.57 -14.51 -9.81
C ALA A 79 0.24 -13.76 -9.98
N ILE A 80 -0.19 -13.00 -8.97
CA ILE A 80 -1.40 -12.18 -9.02
C ILE A 80 -1.17 -10.97 -9.92
N CYS A 81 -0.02 -10.30 -9.78
CA CYS A 81 0.37 -9.21 -10.68
C CYS A 81 0.38 -9.67 -12.15
N ALA A 82 1.02 -10.81 -12.44
CA ALA A 82 1.04 -11.39 -13.79
C ALA A 82 -0.38 -11.68 -14.32
N ALA A 83 -1.25 -12.25 -13.48
CA ALA A 83 -2.64 -12.54 -13.85
C ALA A 83 -3.44 -11.26 -14.17
N ILE A 84 -3.25 -10.20 -13.37
CA ILE A 84 -3.91 -8.90 -13.57
C ILE A 84 -3.43 -8.25 -14.87
N MET A 85 -2.11 -8.16 -15.09
CA MET A 85 -1.55 -7.58 -16.31
C MET A 85 -2.01 -8.35 -17.55
N ASN A 86 -2.01 -9.69 -17.49
CA ASN A 86 -2.44 -10.49 -18.61
C ASN A 86 -3.92 -10.29 -18.95
N ARG A 87 -4.80 -10.28 -17.93
CA ARG A 87 -6.26 -10.21 -18.12
C ARG A 87 -6.76 -8.80 -18.42
N TYR A 88 -6.30 -7.80 -17.67
CA TYR A 88 -6.85 -6.44 -17.70
C TYR A 88 -6.00 -5.45 -18.48
N LYS A 89 -4.75 -5.79 -18.82
CA LYS A 89 -3.80 -4.88 -19.49
C LYS A 89 -3.59 -3.58 -18.69
N VAL A 90 -3.55 -3.71 -17.36
CA VAL A 90 -3.32 -2.63 -16.40
C VAL A 90 -1.97 -2.86 -15.74
N ASP A 91 -1.20 -1.78 -15.52
CA ASP A 91 0.06 -1.87 -14.79
C ASP A 91 -0.19 -2.31 -13.35
N THR A 92 0.74 -3.09 -12.78
CA THR A 92 0.61 -3.52 -11.38
C THR A 92 1.73 -2.94 -10.54
N VAL A 93 1.42 -2.69 -9.27
CA VAL A 93 2.37 -2.22 -8.26
C VAL A 93 2.42 -3.25 -7.13
N PRO A 94 3.26 -4.29 -7.24
CA PRO A 94 3.50 -5.22 -6.13
C PRO A 94 4.09 -4.48 -4.94
N HIS A 95 3.57 -4.81 -3.76
CA HIS A 95 4.21 -4.42 -2.50
C HIS A 95 5.36 -5.37 -2.20
N LEU A 96 6.52 -4.83 -1.83
CA LEU A 96 7.67 -5.59 -1.37
C LEU A 96 7.93 -5.27 0.10
N LEU A 97 8.05 -6.30 0.93
CA LEU A 97 8.22 -6.16 2.37
C LEU A 97 9.62 -6.57 2.81
N CYS A 98 10.12 -5.91 3.85
CA CYS A 98 11.28 -6.39 4.61
C CYS A 98 10.91 -7.60 5.49
N GLY A 99 9.72 -7.54 6.10
CA GLY A 99 9.22 -8.61 6.97
C GLY A 99 8.92 -9.88 6.18
N GLY A 100 9.55 -10.98 6.59
CA GLY A 100 9.23 -12.31 6.06
C GLY A 100 9.99 -12.74 4.82
N PHE A 101 11.03 -11.99 4.45
CA PHE A 101 11.84 -12.25 3.27
C PHE A 101 13.32 -12.02 3.59
N THR A 102 14.19 -12.89 3.08
CA THR A 102 15.63 -12.64 3.04
C THR A 102 15.97 -11.67 1.91
N LYS A 103 17.20 -11.15 1.91
CA LYS A 103 17.74 -10.35 0.80
C LYS A 103 17.75 -11.15 -0.51
N ASP A 104 18.13 -12.43 -0.48
CA ASP A 104 18.12 -13.33 -1.63
C ASP A 104 16.70 -13.57 -2.18
N GLU A 105 15.72 -13.84 -1.31
CA GLU A 105 14.32 -13.99 -1.73
C GLU A 105 13.78 -12.70 -2.35
N THR A 106 14.20 -11.55 -1.83
CA THR A 106 13.86 -10.24 -2.37
C THR A 106 14.48 -10.02 -3.75
N GLU A 107 15.76 -10.37 -3.93
CA GLU A 107 16.44 -10.23 -5.23
C GLU A 107 15.79 -11.10 -6.30
N ASN A 108 15.52 -12.37 -5.99
CA ASN A 108 14.81 -13.28 -6.90
C ASN A 108 13.43 -12.74 -7.27
N ALA A 109 12.67 -12.23 -6.29
CA ALA A 109 11.36 -11.62 -6.55
C ALA A 109 11.47 -10.41 -7.49
N LEU A 110 12.47 -9.54 -7.30
CA LEU A 110 12.71 -8.39 -8.19
C LEU A 110 13.05 -8.83 -9.61
N ILE A 111 13.87 -9.86 -9.78
CA ILE A 111 14.20 -10.42 -11.11
C ILE A 111 12.94 -10.98 -11.78
N GLU A 112 12.11 -11.74 -11.05
CA GLU A 112 10.85 -12.27 -11.56
C GLU A 112 9.87 -11.16 -11.99
N LEU A 113 9.78 -10.07 -11.21
CA LEU A 113 8.97 -8.91 -11.55
C LEU A 113 9.46 -8.23 -12.84
N GLU A 114 10.78 -8.11 -13.02
CA GLU A 114 11.37 -7.55 -14.23
C GLU A 114 11.07 -8.43 -15.46
N PHE A 115 11.20 -9.76 -15.36
CA PHE A 115 10.83 -10.68 -16.43
C PHE A 115 9.36 -10.57 -16.86
N LEU A 116 8.48 -10.20 -15.94
CA LEU A 116 7.06 -9.96 -16.21
C LEU A 116 6.77 -8.58 -16.82
N GLY A 117 7.80 -7.73 -16.95
CA GLY A 117 7.66 -6.35 -17.42
C GLY A 117 7.03 -5.41 -16.40
N ILE A 118 7.07 -5.75 -15.11
CA ILE A 118 6.57 -4.88 -14.04
C ILE A 118 7.60 -3.79 -13.79
N GLU A 119 7.19 -2.53 -13.95
CA GLU A 119 8.09 -1.39 -13.81
C GLU A 119 7.90 -0.63 -12.49
N ASN A 120 6.91 -0.99 -11.67
CA ASN A 120 6.59 -0.25 -10.45
C ASN A 120 6.63 -1.19 -9.24
N VAL A 121 7.22 -0.74 -8.13
CA VAL A 121 7.22 -1.47 -6.86
C VAL A 121 6.93 -0.52 -5.72
N LEU A 122 6.17 -0.96 -4.72
CA LEU A 122 6.00 -0.21 -3.46
C LEU A 122 6.83 -0.88 -2.37
N VAL A 123 7.93 -0.24 -1.95
CA VAL A 123 8.84 -0.80 -0.94
C VAL A 123 8.43 -0.39 0.46
N LEU A 124 8.24 -1.38 1.32
CA LEU A 124 7.69 -1.23 2.65
C LEU A 124 8.52 -2.03 3.65
N ARG A 125 8.49 -1.60 4.91
CA ARG A 125 9.03 -2.43 6.01
C ARG A 125 8.12 -3.63 6.27
N GLY A 126 6.81 -3.37 6.29
CA GLY A 126 5.79 -4.29 6.78
C GLY A 126 5.62 -4.18 8.30
N ASP A 127 4.61 -4.89 8.78
CA ASP A 127 4.20 -4.85 10.19
C ASP A 127 4.93 -5.90 11.04
N ALA A 128 4.85 -5.73 12.36
CA ALA A 128 5.19 -6.78 13.30
C ALA A 128 4.26 -7.99 13.12
N ARG A 129 4.74 -9.20 13.46
CA ARG A 129 3.87 -10.38 13.50
C ARG A 129 2.86 -10.27 14.63
N LEU A 130 1.80 -11.07 14.56
CA LEU A 130 0.84 -11.14 15.65
C LEU A 130 1.55 -11.62 16.92
N GLY A 131 1.56 -10.79 17.96
CA GLY A 131 2.18 -11.07 19.24
C GLY A 131 3.60 -10.51 19.43
N ASP A 132 4.26 -10.07 18.36
CA ASP A 132 5.52 -9.32 18.48
C ASP A 132 5.19 -7.85 18.83
N SER A 133 5.88 -7.27 19.83
CA SER A 133 5.65 -5.89 20.26
C SER A 133 6.22 -4.84 19.30
N SER A 134 7.14 -5.25 18.43
CA SER A 134 7.81 -4.40 17.45
C SER A 134 8.22 -5.23 16.24
N PHE A 135 8.55 -4.56 15.13
CA PHE A 135 9.02 -5.23 13.93
C PHE A 135 10.33 -5.96 14.19
N VAL A 136 10.35 -7.27 13.90
CA VAL A 136 11.57 -8.09 13.91
C VAL A 136 11.87 -8.54 12.48
N PRO A 137 13.06 -8.23 11.94
CA PRO A 137 13.45 -8.66 10.61
C PRO A 137 13.63 -10.17 10.55
N THR A 138 13.39 -10.75 9.37
CA THR A 138 13.80 -12.13 9.09
C THR A 138 15.32 -12.22 9.13
N PRO A 139 15.93 -13.31 9.65
CA PRO A 139 17.37 -13.52 9.54
C PRO A 139 17.84 -13.33 8.09
N ASN A 140 18.93 -12.58 7.90
CA ASN A 140 19.43 -12.18 6.57
C ASN A 140 18.43 -11.35 5.71
N GLY A 141 17.40 -10.78 6.33
CA GLY A 141 16.48 -9.84 5.71
C GLY A 141 16.86 -8.38 5.95
N HIS A 142 15.94 -7.48 5.61
CA HIS A 142 16.06 -6.04 5.80
C HIS A 142 15.40 -5.59 7.11
N CYS A 143 15.95 -4.56 7.76
CA CYS A 143 15.38 -4.01 8.98
C CYS A 143 14.41 -2.87 8.68
N TYR A 144 14.77 -2.02 7.71
CA TYR A 144 14.02 -0.83 7.33
C TYR A 144 13.69 -0.81 5.85
N ALA A 145 12.63 -0.10 5.49
CA ALA A 145 12.26 0.13 4.10
C ALA A 145 13.38 0.81 3.29
N THR A 146 14.27 1.57 3.93
CA THR A 146 15.47 2.15 3.30
C THR A 146 16.46 1.08 2.85
N ASP A 147 16.62 -0.01 3.61
CA ASP A 147 17.54 -1.10 3.25
C ASP A 147 17.03 -1.86 2.02
N LEU A 148 15.72 -2.15 2.01
CA LEU A 148 15.05 -2.74 0.86
C LEU A 148 15.10 -1.81 -0.36
N LEU A 149 14.81 -0.52 -0.18
CA LEU A 149 14.92 0.48 -1.24
C LEU A 149 16.32 0.50 -1.84
N GLN A 150 17.37 0.48 -1.00
CA GLN A 150 18.75 0.45 -1.47
C GLN A 150 19.03 -0.79 -2.31
N GLN A 151 18.47 -1.96 -1.95
CA GLN A 151 18.61 -3.15 -2.77
C GLN A 151 17.95 -2.97 -4.15
N VAL A 152 16.74 -2.41 -4.22
CA VAL A 152 16.10 -2.12 -5.52
C VAL A 152 16.91 -1.13 -6.35
N VAL A 153 17.46 -0.08 -5.71
CA VAL A 153 18.35 0.89 -6.37
C VAL A 153 19.62 0.21 -6.88
N ASN A 154 20.21 -0.70 -6.12
CA ASN A 154 21.39 -1.47 -6.54
C ASN A 154 21.08 -2.31 -7.78
N LEU A 155 19.96 -3.05 -7.80
CA LEU A 155 19.55 -3.82 -8.99
C LEU A 155 19.28 -2.91 -10.21
N ASN A 156 18.68 -1.73 -10.00
CA ASN A 156 18.50 -0.74 -11.07
C ASN A 156 19.84 -0.24 -11.65
N ASN A 157 20.93 -0.37 -10.88
CA ASN A 157 22.29 -0.05 -11.31
C ASN A 157 23.08 -1.29 -11.77
N GLY A 158 22.48 -2.48 -11.77
CA GLY A 158 23.11 -3.75 -12.12
C GLY A 158 23.99 -4.33 -11.01
N ILE A 159 23.81 -3.88 -9.77
CA ILE A 159 24.55 -4.38 -8.60
C ILE A 159 23.68 -5.44 -7.92
N TYR A 160 24.11 -6.69 -8.02
CA TYR A 160 23.45 -7.84 -7.40
C TYR A 160 24.15 -8.22 -6.10
N LEU A 161 23.54 -9.09 -5.30
CA LEU A 161 24.10 -9.50 -4.01
C LEU A 161 25.37 -10.34 -4.13
N HIS A 162 25.46 -11.21 -5.13
CA HIS A 162 26.52 -12.23 -5.22
C HIS A 162 27.32 -12.20 -6.54
N GLU A 163 26.83 -11.48 -7.54
CA GLU A 163 27.41 -11.44 -8.88
C GLU A 163 28.44 -10.30 -9.01
N ASP A 164 29.72 -10.68 -9.03
CA ASP A 164 30.84 -9.74 -9.15
C ASP A 164 31.38 -9.61 -10.59
N HIS A 165 30.76 -10.27 -11.56
CA HIS A 165 31.19 -10.20 -12.95
C HIS A 165 30.51 -8.99 -13.60
N GLY A 166 31.29 -7.95 -13.94
CA GLY A 166 30.83 -6.61 -14.36
C GLY A 166 30.03 -6.49 -15.67
N ASN A 167 29.26 -7.52 -16.04
CA ASN A 167 28.33 -7.55 -17.18
C ASN A 167 26.95 -8.07 -16.74
N THR A 168 26.42 -7.52 -15.66
CA THR A 168 25.09 -7.82 -15.12
C THR A 168 24.02 -6.95 -15.78
N ALA A 169 22.82 -7.51 -15.98
CA ALA A 169 21.68 -6.76 -16.51
C ALA A 169 21.19 -5.72 -15.49
N LYS A 170 20.62 -4.61 -15.95
CA LYS A 170 20.01 -3.61 -15.06
C LYS A 170 18.51 -3.77 -15.03
N THR A 171 17.91 -3.65 -13.85
CA THR A 171 16.46 -3.44 -13.74
C THR A 171 16.14 -1.95 -13.93
N ASN A 172 14.85 -1.59 -14.01
CA ASN A 172 14.44 -0.19 -14.21
C ASN A 172 13.18 0.17 -13.39
N PHE A 173 13.11 -0.29 -12.14
CA PHE A 173 11.95 -0.07 -11.29
C PHE A 173 11.74 1.40 -10.92
N CYS A 174 10.48 1.83 -11.00
CA CYS A 174 9.92 3.00 -10.34
C CYS A 174 9.54 2.65 -8.91
N ILE A 175 10.23 3.27 -7.95
CA ILE A 175 10.12 2.90 -6.54
C ILE A 175 9.15 3.84 -5.84
N GLY A 176 8.05 3.30 -5.30
CA GLY A 176 7.16 3.99 -4.38
C GLY A 176 7.50 3.71 -2.92
N VAL A 177 7.15 4.63 -2.03
CA VAL A 177 7.26 4.44 -0.57
C VAL A 177 6.01 4.89 0.17
N ALA A 178 5.79 4.36 1.37
CA ALA A 178 4.73 4.84 2.25
C ALA A 178 5.06 6.21 2.90
N GLY A 179 4.04 7.05 3.06
CA GLY A 179 4.05 8.28 3.87
C GLY A 179 2.91 8.27 4.90
N TYR A 180 3.04 9.00 6.00
CA TYR A 180 2.08 8.97 7.10
C TYR A 180 1.61 10.40 7.42
N PRO A 181 0.41 10.82 6.98
CA PRO A 181 -0.08 12.17 7.23
C PRO A 181 -0.15 12.53 8.71
N GLU A 182 -0.39 11.53 9.56
CA GLU A 182 -0.54 11.68 11.01
C GLU A 182 0.65 11.12 11.80
N LYS A 183 1.82 10.93 11.15
CA LYS A 183 3.06 10.33 11.69
C LYS A 183 3.02 8.80 11.80
N HIS A 184 4.10 8.13 11.44
CA HIS A 184 4.29 6.73 11.81
C HIS A 184 4.26 6.55 13.34
N PHE A 185 3.54 5.55 13.86
CA PHE A 185 3.36 5.39 15.30
C PHE A 185 4.67 5.22 16.09
N GLU A 186 5.67 4.54 15.49
CA GLU A 186 7.02 4.38 16.09
C GLU A 186 7.89 5.65 15.98
N ALA A 187 7.54 6.63 15.16
CA ALA A 187 8.33 7.86 15.07
C ALA A 187 8.08 8.74 16.30
N PRO A 188 9.11 9.37 16.90
CA PRO A 188 8.93 10.19 18.10
C PRO A 188 8.15 11.50 17.83
N ASN A 189 8.18 12.00 16.60
CA ASN A 189 7.49 13.21 16.15
C ASN A 189 7.48 13.30 14.62
N LEU A 190 6.62 14.16 14.06
CA LEU A 190 6.50 14.39 12.61
C LEU A 190 7.82 14.86 11.97
N LYS A 191 8.61 15.69 12.65
CA LYS A 191 9.91 16.15 12.13
C LYS A 191 10.85 14.99 11.84
N THR A 192 10.90 14.00 12.73
CA THR A 192 11.70 12.79 12.54
C THR A 192 11.13 11.92 11.43
N ASP A 193 9.82 11.81 11.33
CA ASP A 193 9.16 11.05 10.26
C ASP A 193 9.45 11.65 8.87
N PHE A 194 9.38 12.99 8.73
CA PHE A 194 9.78 13.70 7.52
C PHE A 194 11.26 13.51 7.16
N LYS A 195 12.16 13.45 8.16
CA LYS A 195 13.59 13.17 7.92
C LYS A 195 13.77 11.83 7.20
N TYR A 196 13.13 10.77 7.68
CA TYR A 196 13.25 9.45 7.06
C TYR A 196 12.50 9.35 5.73
N LEU A 197 11.36 10.03 5.60
CA LEU A 197 10.67 10.13 4.32
C LEU A 197 11.55 10.83 3.27
N LYS A 198 12.19 11.94 3.64
CA LYS A 198 13.15 12.65 2.78
C LYS A 198 14.31 11.74 2.38
N GLN A 199 14.89 11.02 3.34
CA GLN A 199 15.97 10.06 3.06
C GLN A 199 15.54 9.03 2.00
N LYS A 200 14.35 8.44 2.14
CA LYS A 200 13.83 7.48 1.13
C LYS A 200 13.71 8.10 -0.27
N VAL A 201 13.28 9.35 -0.36
CA VAL A 201 13.17 10.08 -1.63
C VAL A 201 14.54 10.39 -2.21
N GLU A 202 15.50 10.84 -1.40
CA GLU A 202 16.88 11.10 -1.81
C GLU A 202 17.61 9.84 -2.29
N MET A 203 17.26 8.68 -1.73
CA MET A 203 17.79 7.39 -2.17
C MET A 203 17.21 6.92 -3.51
N GLY A 204 16.11 7.49 -4.00
CA GLY A 204 15.53 7.16 -5.30
C GLY A 204 14.04 6.82 -5.32
N ALA A 205 13.29 7.00 -4.22
CA ALA A 205 11.84 6.88 -4.29
C ALA A 205 11.24 7.98 -5.20
N GLN A 206 10.34 7.59 -6.09
CA GLN A 206 9.79 8.43 -7.16
C GLN A 206 8.34 8.83 -6.94
N PHE A 207 7.64 8.22 -5.98
CA PHE A 207 6.30 8.61 -5.54
C PHE A 207 6.05 8.15 -4.10
N ILE A 208 5.07 8.76 -3.45
CA ILE A 208 4.64 8.43 -2.09
C ILE A 208 3.17 8.03 -2.14
N VAL A 209 2.81 6.92 -1.48
CA VAL A 209 1.41 6.58 -1.17
C VAL A 209 1.21 6.80 0.32
N THR A 210 0.21 7.61 0.69
CA THR A 210 -0.02 7.90 2.11
C THR A 210 -0.81 6.77 2.78
N GLN A 211 -0.58 6.55 4.07
CA GLN A 211 -1.55 5.87 4.93
C GLN A 211 -2.93 6.58 4.83
N MET A 212 -3.99 5.84 5.13
CA MET A 212 -5.35 6.38 5.20
C MET A 212 -5.47 7.50 6.24
N PHE A 213 -6.36 8.45 5.96
CA PHE A 213 -6.72 9.56 6.82
C PHE A 213 -8.20 9.91 6.58
N PHE A 214 -8.85 10.50 7.57
CA PHE A 214 -10.27 10.90 7.49
C PHE A 214 -10.50 12.40 7.51
N ASP A 215 -9.45 13.17 7.82
CA ASP A 215 -9.42 14.63 7.75
C ASP A 215 -8.46 15.09 6.64
N ILE A 216 -8.98 15.82 5.65
CA ILE A 216 -8.17 16.36 4.57
C ILE A 216 -7.14 17.39 5.06
N GLY A 217 -7.39 18.07 6.18
CA GLY A 217 -6.44 18.96 6.83
C GLY A 217 -5.09 18.26 7.06
N LYS A 218 -5.12 17.02 7.57
CA LYS A 218 -3.91 16.19 7.78
C LYS A 218 -3.15 15.94 6.49
N TYR A 219 -3.85 15.65 5.39
CA TYR A 219 -3.21 15.46 4.09
C TYR A 219 -2.61 16.77 3.54
N LYS A 220 -3.33 17.89 3.63
CA LYS A 220 -2.84 19.22 3.20
C LYS A 220 -1.58 19.62 3.98
N GLU A 221 -1.61 19.46 5.30
CA GLU A 221 -0.47 19.70 6.18
C GLU A 221 0.72 18.80 5.84
N PHE A 222 0.48 17.51 5.60
CA PHE A 222 1.50 16.56 5.19
C PHE A 222 2.16 16.93 3.85
N VAL A 223 1.35 17.29 2.85
CA VAL A 223 1.86 17.73 1.53
C VAL A 223 2.69 19.00 1.69
N ASN A 224 2.19 20.01 2.40
CA ASN A 224 2.92 21.25 2.65
C ASN A 224 4.23 21.00 3.42
N GLY A 225 4.19 20.13 4.43
CA GLY A 225 5.36 19.68 5.18
C GLY A 225 6.39 18.96 4.30
N CYS A 226 5.95 18.11 3.38
CA CYS A 226 6.82 17.48 2.40
C CYS A 226 7.52 18.53 1.53
N ARG A 227 6.78 19.48 0.96
CA ARG A 227 7.35 20.55 0.13
C ARG A 227 8.34 21.41 0.91
N ALA A 228 8.02 21.79 2.15
CA ALA A 228 8.92 22.54 3.03
C ALA A 228 10.23 21.79 3.36
N ASN A 229 10.23 20.46 3.29
CA ASN A 229 11.42 19.63 3.49
C ASN A 229 12.14 19.26 2.18
N GLY A 230 11.71 19.79 1.03
CA GLY A 230 12.30 19.51 -0.28
C GLY A 230 11.87 18.18 -0.92
N ILE A 231 10.80 17.57 -0.41
CA ILE A 231 10.22 16.36 -1.00
C ILE A 231 9.22 16.79 -2.08
N ASN A 232 9.58 16.59 -3.35
CA ASN A 232 8.82 17.09 -4.51
C ASN A 232 8.20 16.00 -5.39
N VAL A 233 8.41 14.72 -5.05
CA VAL A 233 7.76 13.62 -5.76
C VAL A 233 6.22 13.66 -5.59
N PRO A 234 5.45 13.04 -6.50
CA PRO A 234 4.00 12.92 -6.37
C PRO A 234 3.61 12.25 -5.05
N ILE A 235 2.57 12.77 -4.41
CA ILE A 235 2.03 12.26 -3.14
C ILE A 235 0.59 11.82 -3.40
N ILE A 236 0.36 10.52 -3.36
CA ILE A 236 -0.91 9.87 -3.65
C ILE A 236 -1.65 9.62 -2.34
N PRO A 237 -2.82 10.25 -2.09
CA PRO A 237 -3.64 9.96 -0.92
C PRO A 237 -4.19 8.54 -0.95
N GLY A 238 -3.91 7.77 0.11
CA GLY A 238 -4.56 6.48 0.39
C GLY A 238 -5.91 6.68 1.08
N LEU A 239 -6.96 6.04 0.57
CA LEU A 239 -8.35 6.29 0.96
C LEU A 239 -9.08 5.01 1.31
N LYS A 240 -9.71 4.99 2.48
CA LYS A 240 -10.52 3.85 2.94
C LYS A 240 -11.88 4.34 3.40
N PRO A 241 -12.99 4.04 2.70
CA PRO A 241 -14.31 4.39 3.21
C PRO A 241 -14.64 3.58 4.47
N ILE A 242 -15.34 4.21 5.41
CA ILE A 242 -15.92 3.51 6.55
C ILE A 242 -17.15 2.74 6.06
N THR A 243 -17.24 1.47 6.44
CA THR A 243 -18.32 0.56 6.03
C THR A 243 -18.96 -0.16 7.21
N SER A 244 -18.47 0.04 8.43
CA SER A 244 -19.08 -0.49 9.64
C SER A 244 -18.71 0.32 10.87
N SER A 245 -19.60 0.37 11.86
CA SER A 245 -19.43 1.18 13.08
C SER A 245 -18.16 0.82 13.85
N LYS A 246 -17.82 -0.48 13.88
CA LYS A 246 -16.62 -1.03 14.54
C LYS A 246 -15.32 -0.43 14.01
N GLN A 247 -15.31 0.08 12.78
CA GLN A 247 -14.12 0.68 12.18
C GLN A 247 -13.70 1.98 12.88
N LEU A 248 -14.61 2.65 13.59
CA LEU A 248 -14.26 3.79 14.44
C LEU A 248 -13.13 3.44 15.42
N VAL A 249 -13.24 2.27 16.06
CA VAL A 249 -12.26 1.81 17.04
C VAL A 249 -11.11 1.07 16.37
N THR A 250 -11.40 0.15 15.45
CA THR A 250 -10.37 -0.74 14.92
C THR A 250 -9.37 0.01 14.04
N LEU A 251 -9.81 0.99 13.24
CA LEU A 251 -8.90 1.72 12.37
C LEU A 251 -7.98 2.63 13.18
N SER A 252 -8.51 3.41 14.11
CA SER A 252 -7.71 4.26 14.99
C SER A 252 -6.70 3.44 15.79
N LYS A 253 -7.12 2.31 16.38
CA LYS A 253 -6.23 1.45 17.16
C LYS A 253 -5.12 0.79 16.33
N THR A 254 -5.41 0.36 15.11
CA THR A 254 -4.45 -0.38 14.28
C THR A 254 -3.53 0.53 13.49
N PHE A 255 -4.04 1.64 12.96
CA PHE A 255 -3.29 2.54 12.09
C PHE A 255 -2.81 3.81 12.78
N HIS A 256 -3.21 4.03 14.05
CA HIS A 256 -2.82 5.18 14.86
C HIS A 256 -3.21 6.51 14.21
N ILE A 257 -4.47 6.58 13.76
CA ILE A 257 -5.07 7.73 13.08
C ILE A 257 -6.23 8.28 13.88
N ASP A 258 -6.51 9.57 13.70
CA ASP A 258 -7.66 10.23 14.26
C ASP A 258 -8.85 10.16 13.31
N ILE A 259 -10.04 9.97 13.89
CA ILE A 259 -11.31 10.07 13.17
C ILE A 259 -11.97 11.38 13.57
N PRO A 260 -12.37 12.24 12.61
CA PRO A 260 -13.05 13.50 12.90
C PRO A 260 -14.26 13.31 13.80
N GLU A 261 -14.46 14.24 14.74
CA GLU A 261 -15.61 14.23 15.66
C GLU A 261 -16.93 14.17 14.87
N ASP A 262 -17.09 15.01 13.85
CA ASP A 262 -18.27 15.04 12.98
C ASP A 262 -18.57 13.67 12.33
N LEU A 263 -17.53 12.96 11.88
CA LEU A 263 -17.69 11.64 11.28
C LEU A 263 -18.05 10.58 12.34
N SER A 264 -17.40 10.64 13.51
CA SER A 264 -17.69 9.77 14.64
C SER A 264 -19.14 9.94 15.11
N ASP A 265 -19.59 11.18 15.28
CA ASP A 265 -20.94 11.52 15.72
C ASP A 265 -21.99 11.10 14.69
N ALA A 266 -21.74 11.34 13.40
CA ALA A 266 -22.62 10.89 12.33
C ALA A 266 -22.78 9.36 12.31
N ILE A 267 -21.69 8.62 12.55
CA ILE A 267 -21.74 7.15 12.61
C ILE A 267 -22.46 6.67 13.88
N HIS A 268 -22.25 7.30 15.03
CA HIS A 268 -22.97 6.95 16.27
C HIS A 268 -24.48 7.25 16.19
N ALA A 269 -24.89 8.23 15.38
CA ALA A 269 -26.29 8.56 15.14
C ALA A 269 -27.01 7.56 14.21
N CYS A 270 -26.28 6.68 13.51
CA CYS A 270 -26.88 5.70 12.60
C CYS A 270 -27.67 4.62 13.36
N ALA A 271 -28.87 4.28 12.84
CA ALA A 271 -29.69 3.22 13.40
C ALA A 271 -29.24 1.81 12.97
N THR A 272 -28.63 1.70 11.78
CA THR A 272 -28.19 0.41 11.21
C THR A 272 -26.81 0.48 10.57
N GLU A 273 -26.15 -0.66 10.42
CA GLU A 273 -24.87 -0.76 9.68
C GLU A 273 -25.00 -0.38 8.20
N LYS A 274 -26.21 -0.48 7.64
CA LYS A 274 -26.48 0.03 6.30
C LYS A 274 -26.34 1.55 6.28
N ASP A 275 -26.94 2.24 7.25
CA ASP A 275 -26.85 3.70 7.37
C ASP A 275 -25.39 4.14 7.60
N VAL A 276 -24.62 3.41 8.43
CA VAL A 276 -23.18 3.65 8.63
C VAL A 276 -22.42 3.59 7.31
N LYS A 277 -22.72 2.59 6.47
CA LYS A 277 -22.09 2.44 5.16
C LYS A 277 -22.45 3.59 4.22
N GLU A 278 -23.68 4.09 4.27
CA GLU A 278 -24.10 5.26 3.49
C GLU A 278 -23.35 6.53 3.94
N VAL A 279 -23.32 6.80 5.25
CA VAL A 279 -22.58 7.94 5.83
C VAL A 279 -21.09 7.88 5.46
N GLY A 280 -20.47 6.71 5.58
CA GLY A 280 -19.06 6.54 5.23
C GLY A 280 -18.76 6.71 3.74
N ILE A 281 -19.69 6.36 2.85
CA ILE A 281 -19.58 6.60 1.41
C ILE A 281 -19.73 8.10 1.11
N GLU A 282 -20.73 8.77 1.69
CA GLU A 282 -20.96 10.21 1.50
C GLU A 282 -19.79 11.04 2.02
N TRP A 283 -19.27 10.70 3.20
CA TRP A 283 -18.05 11.31 3.74
C TRP A 283 -16.88 11.18 2.77
N MET A 284 -16.63 9.97 2.26
CA MET A 284 -15.53 9.72 1.34
C MET A 284 -15.71 10.46 0.00
N ILE A 285 -16.94 10.59 -0.51
CA ILE A 285 -17.22 11.39 -1.71
C ILE A 285 -16.83 12.85 -1.48
N ASN A 286 -17.20 13.44 -0.35
CA ASN A 286 -16.83 14.82 -0.04
C ASN A 286 -15.31 14.98 0.11
N GLN A 287 -14.66 14.05 0.83
CA GLN A 287 -13.20 14.02 0.96
C GLN A 287 -12.51 13.91 -0.42
N CYS A 288 -13.02 13.08 -1.33
CA CYS A 288 -12.49 12.95 -2.70
C CYS A 288 -12.62 14.26 -3.50
N LYS A 289 -13.77 14.94 -3.42
CA LYS A 289 -13.98 16.24 -4.09
C LYS A 289 -12.99 17.29 -3.60
N GLU A 290 -12.77 17.37 -2.30
CA GLU A 290 -11.81 18.30 -1.72
C GLU A 290 -10.36 17.96 -2.08
N LEU A 291 -10.01 16.67 -2.15
CA LEU A 291 -8.68 16.23 -2.60
C LEU A 291 -8.42 16.59 -4.06
N ILE A 292 -9.41 16.42 -4.93
CA ILE A 292 -9.32 16.84 -6.34
C ILE A 292 -9.16 18.36 -6.42
N ALA A 293 -9.95 19.13 -5.66
CA ALA A 293 -9.84 20.59 -5.62
C ALA A 293 -8.47 21.07 -5.11
N PHE A 294 -7.85 20.31 -4.21
CA PHE A 294 -6.48 20.59 -3.72
C PHE A 294 -5.38 20.16 -4.72
N GLY A 295 -5.71 19.40 -5.76
CA GLY A 295 -4.77 18.95 -6.78
C GLY A 295 -4.11 17.60 -6.49
N ALA A 296 -4.79 16.70 -5.77
CA ALA A 296 -4.32 15.32 -5.60
C ALA A 296 -4.14 14.66 -6.98
N PRO A 297 -2.97 14.06 -7.29
CA PRO A 297 -2.70 13.53 -8.62
C PRO A 297 -3.46 12.22 -8.90
N VAL A 298 -3.72 11.44 -7.85
CA VAL A 298 -4.42 10.16 -7.91
C VAL A 298 -5.25 10.01 -6.64
N LEU A 299 -6.44 9.43 -6.72
CA LEU A 299 -7.17 8.91 -5.56
C LEU A 299 -6.95 7.40 -5.48
N HIS A 300 -6.27 6.92 -4.43
CA HIS A 300 -5.89 5.52 -4.28
C HIS A 300 -6.72 4.82 -3.20
N PHE A 301 -7.53 3.84 -3.59
CA PHE A 301 -8.51 3.22 -2.70
C PHE A 301 -8.06 1.88 -2.11
N TYR A 302 -8.11 1.77 -0.78
CA TYR A 302 -7.96 0.52 -0.04
C TYR A 302 -9.26 -0.28 -0.01
N THR A 303 -9.49 -1.08 -1.07
CA THR A 303 -10.76 -1.79 -1.29
C THR A 303 -10.99 -2.96 -0.34
N MET A 304 -9.91 -3.53 0.23
CA MET A 304 -9.95 -4.78 1.00
C MET A 304 -10.63 -5.93 0.22
N SER A 305 -10.48 -5.93 -1.11
CA SER A 305 -11.14 -6.88 -2.02
C SER A 305 -12.68 -6.81 -2.01
N ASN A 306 -13.26 -5.69 -1.57
CA ASN A 306 -14.70 -5.39 -1.66
C ASN A 306 -14.91 -4.15 -2.54
N ALA A 307 -15.28 -4.37 -3.80
CA ALA A 307 -15.46 -3.30 -4.78
C ALA A 307 -16.66 -2.38 -4.51
N GLY A 308 -17.70 -2.86 -3.80
CA GLY A 308 -19.00 -2.20 -3.74
C GLY A 308 -18.97 -0.74 -3.27
N PRO A 309 -18.40 -0.43 -2.08
CA PRO A 309 -18.28 0.94 -1.60
C PRO A 309 -17.45 1.81 -2.55
N THR A 310 -16.28 1.33 -2.96
CA THR A 310 -15.36 2.07 -3.84
C THR A 310 -15.99 2.38 -5.20
N LYS A 311 -16.74 1.45 -5.79
CA LYS A 311 -17.47 1.65 -7.05
C LYS A 311 -18.43 2.83 -6.93
N ARG A 312 -19.27 2.85 -5.90
CA ARG A 312 -20.24 3.95 -5.68
C ARG A 312 -19.57 5.31 -5.50
N ILE A 313 -18.43 5.32 -4.82
CA ILE A 313 -17.63 6.55 -4.65
C ILE A 313 -17.06 6.97 -6.00
N ALA A 314 -16.48 6.04 -6.76
CA ALA A 314 -15.90 6.32 -8.06
C ALA A 314 -16.95 6.84 -9.08
N GLU A 315 -18.16 6.27 -9.10
CA GLU A 315 -19.30 6.74 -9.93
C GLU A 315 -19.68 8.19 -9.64
N ALA A 316 -19.49 8.66 -8.40
CA ALA A 316 -19.80 10.03 -8.02
C ALA A 316 -18.67 11.02 -8.32
N ILE A 317 -17.47 10.54 -8.67
CA ILE A 317 -16.24 11.33 -8.75
C ILE A 317 -15.64 11.38 -10.16
N PHE A 318 -15.70 10.27 -10.91
CA PHE A 318 -15.03 10.10 -12.22
C PHE A 318 -16.01 9.96 -13.38
#